data_AF-A0A8C8BQT0-F1
#
_entry.id   AF-A0A8C8BQT0-F1
#
_cell.length_a   1.000
_cell.length_b   1.000
_cell.length_c   1.000
_cell.angle_alpha   90.00
_cell.angle_beta   90.00
_cell.angle_gamma   90.00
#
_symmetry.space_group_name_H-M   'P 1'
#
loop_
_entity.id
_entity.type
_entity.pdbx_description
1 polymer ?
#
loop_
_entity_poly.entity_id
_entity_poly.type
_entity_poly.pdbx_seq_one_letter_code
_entity_poly.pdbx_strand_id
1 'polypeptide(L)'
;YDFAGGADHAALLRSFRTTGFQATSFAQAVAEIHRMIAAKLEPLSEEERGRAGLGGLRPPSGCTIFLGFTSNLISSGVRETIRYLVQRNMVWTCW
;
A
#
# COMPACT_ATOMS: atom_id res chain seq x y z
N TYR A 1 22.02 -2.56 -9.09
CA TYR A 1 22.02 -1.16 -9.55
C TYR A 1 23.46 -0.75 -9.79
N ASP A 2 23.76 -0.11 -10.92
CA ASP A 2 25.09 0.42 -11.20
C ASP A 2 25.11 1.92 -10.86
N PHE A 3 26.01 2.33 -9.96
CA PHE A 3 26.14 3.71 -9.51
C PHE A 3 27.01 4.57 -10.42
N ALA A 4 27.68 4.00 -11.43
CA ALA A 4 28.51 4.75 -12.36
C ALA A 4 27.73 5.84 -13.12
N GLY A 5 26.43 5.63 -13.34
CA GLY A 5 25.51 6.60 -13.95
C GLY A 5 24.93 7.65 -12.98
N GLY A 6 25.34 7.65 -11.71
CA GLY A 6 24.81 8.53 -10.67
C GLY A 6 23.78 7.87 -9.74
N ALA A 7 23.26 8.65 -8.79
CA ALA A 7 22.35 8.18 -7.74
C ALA A 7 20.87 8.43 -8.08
N ASP A 8 20.28 7.58 -8.92
CA ASP A 8 18.83 7.48 -9.11
C ASP A 8 18.24 6.50 -8.08
N HIS A 9 17.59 7.07 -7.07
CA HIS A 9 16.93 6.33 -6.00
C HIS A 9 15.80 5.43 -6.51
N ALA A 10 15.06 5.87 -7.53
CA ALA A 10 13.98 5.08 -8.09
C ALA A 10 14.53 3.86 -8.84
N ALA A 11 15.61 4.03 -9.60
CA ALA A 11 16.29 2.93 -10.27
C ALA A 11 16.99 1.98 -9.28
N LEU A 12 17.55 2.50 -8.19
CA LEU A 12 18.09 1.71 -7.09
C LEU A 12 17.02 0.80 -6.48
N LEU A 13 15.87 1.36 -6.08
CA LEU A 13 14.77 0.60 -5.49
C LEU A 13 14.17 -0.40 -6.49
N ARG A 14 14.09 -0.05 -7.79
CA ARG A 14 13.67 -1.02 -8.84
C ARG A 14 14.63 -2.19 -8.94
N SER A 15 15.94 -1.96 -8.77
CA SER A 15 16.93 -3.04 -8.87
C SER A 15 16.83 -4.06 -7.74
N PHE A 16 16.13 -3.76 -6.63
CA PHE A 16 15.97 -4.70 -5.51
C PHE A 16 15.32 -6.01 -5.94
N ARG A 17 14.54 -6.00 -7.04
CA ARG A 17 13.96 -7.21 -7.63
C ARG A 17 15.00 -8.27 -7.98
N THR A 18 16.19 -7.86 -8.42
CA THR A 18 17.27 -8.75 -8.87
C THR A 18 18.50 -8.69 -7.97
N THR A 19 18.39 -8.09 -6.78
CA THR A 19 19.51 -8.00 -5.82
C THR A 19 19.64 -9.28 -4.96
N GLY A 20 18.53 -9.97 -4.69
CA GLY A 20 18.50 -11.18 -3.84
C GLY A 20 18.18 -10.91 -2.36
N PHE A 21 17.99 -11.99 -1.60
CA PHE A 21 17.67 -11.96 -0.16
C PHE A 21 16.46 -11.05 0.17
N GLN A 22 16.57 -10.24 1.23
CA GLN A 22 15.50 -9.34 1.69
C GLN A 22 15.19 -8.22 0.69
N ALA A 23 16.12 -7.86 -0.20
CA ALA A 23 15.85 -6.87 -1.25
C ALA A 23 14.79 -7.39 -2.22
N THR A 24 14.87 -8.66 -2.62
CA THR A 24 13.84 -9.28 -3.47
C THR A 24 12.50 -9.36 -2.75
N SER A 25 12.48 -9.73 -1.47
CA SER A 25 11.26 -9.72 -0.65
C SER A 25 10.61 -8.33 -0.59
N PHE A 26 11.42 -7.27 -0.41
CA PHE A 26 10.93 -5.89 -0.43
C PHE A 26 10.30 -5.53 -1.78
N ALA A 27 10.98 -5.85 -2.89
CA ALA A 27 10.46 -5.55 -4.23
C ALA A 27 9.14 -6.31 -4.52
N GLN A 28 9.01 -7.53 -4.01
CA GLN A 28 7.77 -8.31 -4.09
C GLN A 28 6.65 -7.66 -3.26
N ALA A 29 6.94 -7.19 -2.05
CA ALA A 29 5.97 -6.49 -1.22
C ALA A 29 5.46 -5.19 -1.88
N VAL A 30 6.35 -4.42 -2.51
CA VAL A 30 5.96 -3.24 -3.30
C VAL A 30 5.01 -3.62 -4.44
N ALA A 31 5.31 -4.70 -5.16
CA ALA A 31 4.44 -5.18 -6.25
C ALA A 31 3.07 -5.64 -5.74
N GLU A 32 2.99 -6.31 -4.58
CA GLU A 32 1.72 -6.68 -3.95
C GLU A 32 0.89 -5.46 -3.57
N ILE A 33 1.52 -4.46 -2.94
CA ILE A 33 0.83 -3.23 -2.55
C ILE A 33 0.28 -2.49 -3.76
N HIS A 34 1.03 -2.43 -4.87
CA HIS A 34 0.51 -1.86 -6.12
C HIS A 34 -0.69 -2.65 -6.67
N ARG A 35 -0.71 -3.98 -6.56
CA ARG A 35 -1.89 -4.79 -6.94
C ARG A 35 -3.10 -4.49 -6.08
N MET A 36 -2.92 -4.39 -4.76
CA MET A 36 -4.00 -4.00 -3.84
C MET A 36 -4.57 -2.61 -4.15
N ILE A 37 -3.70 -1.64 -4.45
CA ILE A 37 -4.11 -0.29 -4.85
C ILE A 37 -4.86 -0.31 -6.19
N ALA A 38 -4.36 -1.04 -7.18
CA ALA A 38 -5.02 -1.18 -8.48
C ALA A 38 -6.42 -1.78 -8.34
N ALA A 39 -6.57 -2.88 -7.58
CA ALA A 39 -7.87 -3.50 -7.29
C ALA A 39 -8.81 -2.56 -6.51
N LYS A 40 -8.27 -1.68 -5.65
CA LYS A 40 -9.06 -0.69 -4.94
C LYS A 40 -9.61 0.42 -5.85
N LEU A 41 -8.82 0.83 -6.84
CA LEU A 41 -9.14 1.91 -7.77
C LEU A 41 -9.99 1.46 -8.97
N GLU A 42 -10.08 0.16 -9.20
CA GLU A 42 -10.94 -0.40 -10.24
C GLU A 42 -12.41 0.02 -10.02
N PRO A 43 -13.09 0.57 -11.04
CA PRO A 43 -14.45 1.04 -10.90
C PRO A 43 -15.40 -0.12 -10.64
N LEU A 44 -16.12 -0.04 -9.52
CA LEU A 44 -17.18 -0.99 -9.18
C LEU A 44 -18.35 -0.87 -10.16
N SER A 45 -18.91 -2.02 -10.54
CA SER A 45 -20.21 -2.08 -11.22
C SER A 45 -21.35 -1.57 -10.32
N GLU A 46 -22.49 -1.23 -10.92
CA GLU A 46 -23.64 -0.70 -10.17
C GLU A 46 -24.17 -1.71 -9.14
N GLU A 47 -24.15 -3.00 -9.48
CA GLU A 47 -24.56 -4.10 -8.58
C GLU A 47 -23.60 -4.24 -7.39
N GLU A 48 -22.29 -4.15 -7.62
CA GLU A 48 -21.27 -4.20 -6.57
C GLU A 48 -21.35 -2.98 -5.65
N ARG A 49 -21.62 -1.80 -6.22
CA ARG A 49 -21.84 -0.57 -5.48
C ARG A 49 -23.07 -0.67 -4.57
N GLY A 50 -24.17 -1.23 -5.08
CA GLY A 50 -25.38 -1.50 -4.31
C GLY A 50 -25.15 -2.48 -3.14
N ARG A 51 -24.39 -3.55 -3.36
CA ARG A 51 -24.01 -4.51 -2.31
C ARG A 51 -23.07 -3.90 -1.27
N ALA A 52 -22.08 -3.12 -1.71
CA ALA A 52 -21.08 -2.53 -0.84
C ALA A 52 -21.58 -1.30 -0.07
N GLY A 53 -22.64 -0.63 -0.55
CA GLY A 53 -23.32 0.47 0.14
C GLY A 53 -24.02 0.07 1.46
N LEU A 54 -24.18 -1.23 1.72
CA LEU A 54 -24.70 -1.76 2.99
C LEU A 54 -23.63 -1.86 4.09
N GLY A 55 -22.35 -1.68 3.73
CA GLY A 55 -21.19 -2.00 4.58
C GLY A 55 -20.65 -0.88 5.49
N GLY A 56 -21.23 0.33 5.48
CA GLY A 56 -20.89 1.38 6.44
C GLY A 56 -20.59 2.78 5.86
N LEU A 57 -19.88 3.61 6.63
CA LEU A 57 -19.66 5.05 6.39
C LEU A 57 -18.64 5.39 5.29
N ARG A 58 -17.95 4.41 4.70
CA ARG A 58 -16.89 4.66 3.70
C ARG A 58 -17.39 4.36 2.28
N PRO A 59 -16.91 5.11 1.27
CA PRO A 59 -17.23 4.81 -0.12
C PRO A 59 -16.86 3.37 -0.48
N PRO A 60 -17.73 2.65 -1.20
CA PRO A 60 -17.43 1.30 -1.63
C PRO A 60 -16.23 1.31 -2.59
N SER A 61 -15.32 0.34 -2.45
CA SER A 61 -14.14 0.18 -3.30
C SER A 61 -13.90 -1.28 -3.65
N GLY A 62 -13.27 -1.57 -4.79
CA GLY A 62 -13.00 -2.94 -5.27
C GLY A 62 -12.10 -3.77 -4.35
N CYS A 63 -11.32 -3.13 -3.47
CA CYS A 63 -10.49 -3.80 -2.49
C CYS A 63 -10.46 -3.06 -1.15
N THR A 64 -10.72 -3.77 -0.06
CA THR A 64 -10.55 -3.27 1.30
C THR A 64 -9.16 -3.66 1.81
N ILE A 65 -8.30 -2.66 2.01
CA ILE A 65 -6.92 -2.86 2.47
C ILE A 65 -6.87 -2.69 3.98
N PHE A 66 -6.61 -3.77 4.72
CA PHE A 66 -6.46 -3.72 6.17
C PHE A 66 -5.01 -3.43 6.56
N LEU A 67 -4.80 -2.41 7.39
CA LEU A 67 -3.50 -2.04 7.93
C LEU A 67 -3.46 -2.34 9.43
N GLY A 68 -2.64 -3.30 9.83
CA GLY A 68 -2.29 -3.60 11.22
C GLY A 68 -0.86 -3.17 11.54
N PHE A 69 -0.65 -2.60 12.72
CA PHE A 69 0.66 -2.20 13.22
C PHE A 69 0.71 -2.39 14.74
N THR A 70 1.91 -2.60 15.28
CA THR A 70 2.16 -2.71 16.72
C THR A 70 2.37 -1.33 17.36
N SER A 71 2.19 -1.22 18.68
CA SER A 71 2.23 0.06 19.42
C SER A 71 3.55 0.83 19.26
N ASN A 72 4.68 0.12 19.15
CA ASN A 72 6.00 0.72 18.95
C ASN A 72 6.12 1.48 17.62
N LEU A 73 5.35 1.11 16.59
CA LEU A 73 5.35 1.84 15.31
C LEU A 73 4.67 3.21 15.44
N ILE A 74 3.68 3.34 16.35
CA ILE A 74 3.03 4.63 16.65
C ILE A 74 3.88 5.52 17.55
N SER A 75 4.70 4.94 18.43
CA SER A 75 5.66 5.71 19.23
C SER A 75 6.94 6.05 18.47
N SER A 76 7.06 5.64 17.20
CA SER A 76 8.17 5.95 16.30
C SER A 76 7.77 6.99 15.23
N GLY A 77 8.72 7.46 14.44
CA GLY A 77 8.46 8.35 13.28
C GLY A 77 7.70 7.70 12.11
N VAL A 78 7.33 6.41 12.20
CA VAL A 78 6.45 5.75 11.23
C VAL A 78 5.00 6.21 11.40
N ARG A 79 4.66 6.80 12.56
CA ARG A 79 3.33 7.36 12.85
C ARG A 79 2.88 8.33 11.76
N GLU A 80 3.75 9.19 11.26
CA GLU A 80 3.41 10.19 10.24
C GLU A 80 3.05 9.54 8.91
N THR A 81 3.73 8.46 8.53
CA THR A 81 3.41 7.65 7.34
C THR A 81 2.05 6.97 7.51
N ILE A 82 1.78 6.34 8.66
CA ILE A 82 0.48 5.72 8.95
C ILE A 82 -0.63 6.79 8.91
N ARG A 83 -0.41 7.94 9.53
CA ARG A 83 -1.34 9.08 9.51
C ARG A 83 -1.65 9.51 8.09
N TYR A 84 -0.65 9.63 7.22
CA TYR A 84 -0.84 9.99 5.81
C TYR A 84 -1.77 9.00 5.09
N LEU A 85 -1.53 7.69 5.25
CA LEU A 85 -2.35 6.65 4.62
C LEU A 85 -3.82 6.69 5.08
N VAL A 86 -4.04 6.91 6.38
CA VAL A 86 -5.38 6.97 6.97
C VAL A 86 -6.12 8.23 6.55
N GLN A 87 -5.46 9.40 6.59
CA GLN A 87 -6.07 10.69 6.24
C GLN A 87 -6.54 10.74 4.79
N ARG A 88 -5.85 10.03 3.89
CA ARG A 88 -6.20 9.96 2.46
C ARG A 88 -7.17 8.82 2.13
N ASN A 89 -7.73 8.15 3.14
CA ASN A 89 -8.63 7.00 2.99
C ASN A 89 -8.05 5.86 2.14
N MET A 90 -6.72 5.66 2.19
CA MET A 90 -6.05 4.61 1.42
C MET A 90 -6.23 3.24 2.06
N VAL A 91 -6.33 3.19 3.39
CA VAL A 91 -6.37 1.96 4.18
C VAL A 91 -7.50 1.96 5.20
N TRP A 92 -7.94 0.77 5.58
CA TRP A 92 -8.80 0.48 6.72
C TRP A 92 -7.93 0.10 7.92
N THR A 93 -8.05 0.84 9.02
CA THR A 93 -7.38 0.50 10.27
C THR A 93 -8.36 -0.28 11.14
N CYS A 94 -7.99 -1.49 11.53
CA CYS A 94 -8.66 -2.18 12.62
C CYS A 94 -7.94 -1.80 13.92
N TRP A 95 -8.70 -1.38 14.91
CA TRP A 95 -8.25 -1.19 16.29
C TRP A 95 -8.62 -2.40 17.12
#